data_AF-A0A382UAL9-F1
#
_entry.id   AF-A0A382UAL9-F1
#
_cell.length_a   1.000
_cell.length_b   1.000
_cell.length_c   1.000
_cell.angle_alpha   90.00
_cell.angle_beta   90.00
_cell.angle_gamma   90.00
#
_symmetry.space_group_name_H-M   'P 1'
#
loop_
_entity.id
_entity.type
_entity.pdbx_description
1 polymer ?
#
loop_
_entity_poly.entity_id
_entity_poly.type
_entity_poly.pdbx_seq_one_letter_code
_entity_poly.pdbx_strand_id
1 'polypeptide(L)'
;MSNNAQKKFSSELKYVYSDNDTLSIIFQNNEVLLGVVGEFNNNIKELEKITNTKIYSRGNSILVKSTPKNNELIKNSIKFLSEQFIINRTIEKKDIISSINKFMIDEKINSKKNIEYIIKTPKKSVIPRSEKQ
;
A
#
# COMPACT_ATOMS: atom_id res chain seq x y z
N MET A 1 13.39 5.03 -20.90
CA MET A 1 12.37 3.96 -20.94
C MET A 1 11.40 4.22 -19.80
N SER A 2 10.17 4.63 -20.10
CA SER A 2 9.20 5.08 -19.10
C SER A 2 8.58 3.92 -18.32
N ASN A 3 8.42 4.11 -17.00
CA ASN A 3 7.88 3.18 -16.02
C ASN A 3 6.49 2.58 -16.38
N ASN A 4 6.46 1.58 -17.26
CA ASN A 4 5.23 0.87 -17.65
C ASN A 4 4.62 0.04 -16.50
N ALA A 5 5.38 -0.26 -15.45
CA ALA A 5 4.88 -0.97 -14.27
C ALA A 5 3.94 -0.11 -13.42
N GLN A 6 4.19 1.21 -13.29
CA GLN A 6 3.33 2.09 -12.50
C GLN A 6 1.98 2.40 -13.19
N LYS A 7 1.95 2.39 -14.53
CA LYS A 7 0.75 2.70 -15.32
C LYS A 7 -0.31 1.58 -15.34
N LYS A 8 0.06 0.34 -14.99
CA LYS A 8 -0.86 -0.82 -14.96
C LYS A 8 -1.66 -0.94 -13.66
N PHE A 9 -1.17 -0.43 -12.53
CA PHE A 9 -1.88 -0.61 -11.25
C PHE A 9 -3.12 0.29 -11.11
N SER A 10 -3.14 1.46 -11.75
CA SER A 10 -4.32 2.35 -11.71
C SER A 10 -5.52 1.77 -12.46
N SER A 11 -5.34 0.72 -13.28
CA SER A 11 -6.45 0.12 -14.01
C SER A 11 -7.21 -0.94 -13.22
N GLU A 12 -6.64 -1.59 -12.20
CA GLU A 12 -7.28 -2.80 -11.65
C GLU A 12 -8.38 -2.54 -10.61
N LEU A 13 -8.40 -1.36 -10.00
CA LEU A 13 -9.37 -0.97 -8.98
C LEU A 13 -10.11 0.32 -9.38
N LYS A 14 -11.44 0.29 -9.34
CA LYS A 14 -12.30 1.47 -9.51
C LYS A 14 -12.97 1.81 -8.19
N TYR A 15 -13.01 3.09 -7.84
CA TYR A 15 -13.63 3.59 -6.61
C TYR A 15 -14.89 4.38 -6.96
N VAL A 16 -16.01 4.05 -6.31
CA VAL A 16 -17.27 4.76 -6.46
C VAL A 16 -17.75 5.17 -5.08
N TYR A 17 -17.91 6.47 -4.89
CA TYR A 17 -18.49 7.04 -3.67
C TYR A 17 -19.98 7.25 -3.90
N SER A 18 -20.79 7.01 -2.87
CA SER A 18 -22.23 7.27 -2.93
C SER A 18 -22.68 8.04 -1.71
N ASP A 19 -23.80 8.74 -1.87
CA ASP A 19 -24.47 9.46 -0.80
C ASP A 19 -24.80 8.46 0.32
N ASN A 20 -24.44 8.77 1.58
CA ASN A 20 -24.43 7.92 2.79
C ASN A 20 -23.07 7.35 3.26
N ASP A 21 -21.96 8.04 2.97
CA ASP A 21 -20.61 7.64 3.39
C ASP A 21 -20.27 6.19 3.02
N THR A 22 -20.74 5.77 1.85
CA THR A 22 -20.44 4.45 1.30
C THR A 22 -19.39 4.55 0.23
N LEU A 23 -18.37 3.70 0.33
CA LEU A 23 -17.35 3.51 -0.68
C LEU A 23 -17.49 2.12 -1.29
N SER A 24 -17.64 2.05 -2.60
CA SER A 24 -17.56 0.81 -3.36
C SER A 24 -16.20 0.72 -4.05
N ILE A 25 -15.47 -0.34 -3.75
CA ILE A 25 -14.18 -0.69 -4.35
C ILE A 25 -14.43 -1.84 -5.32
N ILE A 26 -14.36 -1.56 -6.62
CA ILE A 26 -14.67 -2.51 -7.70
C ILE A 26 -13.36 -3.07 -8.24
N PHE A 27 -13.24 -4.39 -8.24
CA PHE A 27 -12.10 -5.12 -8.77
C PHE A 27 -12.39 -5.49 -10.22
N GLN A 28 -11.46 -5.17 -11.12
CA GLN A 28 -11.54 -5.60 -12.52
C GLN A 28 -10.99 -7.02 -12.71
N ASN A 29 -10.06 -7.44 -11.86
CA ASN A 29 -9.48 -8.78 -11.88
C ASN A 29 -9.98 -9.62 -10.69
N ASN A 30 -10.67 -10.71 -11.00
CA ASN A 30 -11.22 -11.63 -10.01
C ASN A 30 -10.14 -12.38 -9.21
N GLU A 31 -8.97 -12.64 -9.80
CA GLU A 31 -7.87 -13.30 -9.09
C GLU A 31 -7.33 -12.39 -7.97
N VAL A 32 -7.21 -11.09 -8.24
CA VAL A 32 -6.77 -10.10 -7.25
C VAL A 32 -7.81 -9.98 -6.14
N LEU A 33 -9.10 -9.94 -6.49
CA LEU A 33 -10.17 -9.94 -5.49
C LEU A 33 -10.09 -11.17 -4.58
N LEU A 34 -9.98 -12.37 -5.16
CA LEU A 34 -9.94 -13.61 -4.38
C LEU A 34 -8.71 -13.65 -3.47
N GLY A 35 -7.55 -13.22 -3.97
CA GLY A 35 -6.33 -13.10 -3.19
C GLY A 35 -6.46 -12.11 -2.03
N VAL A 36 -6.99 -10.92 -2.29
CA VAL A 36 -7.19 -9.86 -1.29
C VAL A 36 -8.20 -10.27 -0.24
N VAL A 37 -9.30 -10.90 -0.65
CA VAL A 37 -10.37 -11.33 0.25
C VAL A 37 -9.93 -12.50 1.13
N GLY A 38 -9.11 -13.39 0.57
CA GLY A 38 -8.60 -14.57 1.24
C GLY A 38 -9.64 -15.67 1.44
N GLU A 39 -9.18 -16.82 1.90
CA GLU A 39 -10.05 -17.96 2.19
C GLU A 39 -11.12 -17.59 3.23
N PHE A 40 -12.37 -17.95 2.96
CA PHE A 40 -13.53 -17.65 3.81
C PHE A 40 -13.69 -16.15 4.18
N ASN A 41 -13.18 -15.26 3.33
CA ASN A 41 -13.12 -13.81 3.54
C ASN A 41 -12.32 -13.42 4.80
N ASN A 42 -11.39 -14.26 5.25
CA ASN A 42 -10.73 -14.07 6.53
C ASN A 42 -9.92 -12.77 6.57
N ASN A 43 -9.26 -12.40 5.47
CA ASN A 43 -8.45 -11.17 5.42
C ASN A 43 -9.32 -9.92 5.62
N ILE A 44 -10.48 -9.87 4.98
CA ILE A 44 -11.42 -8.75 5.10
C ILE A 44 -12.06 -8.71 6.48
N LYS A 45 -12.41 -9.87 7.06
CA LYS A 45 -12.93 -9.96 8.43
C LYS A 45 -11.90 -9.46 9.45
N GLU A 46 -10.62 -9.77 9.24
CA GLU A 46 -9.53 -9.28 10.09
C GLU A 46 -9.36 -7.76 9.92
N LEU A 47 -9.39 -7.24 8.69
CA LEU A 47 -9.36 -5.81 8.41
C LEU A 47 -10.55 -5.06 9.05
N GLU A 48 -11.76 -5.62 8.97
CA GLU A 48 -12.97 -5.11 9.62
C GLU A 48 -12.81 -5.03 11.14
N LYS A 49 -12.23 -6.06 11.77
CA LYS A 49 -11.96 -6.07 13.22
C LYS A 49 -10.95 -5.02 13.65
N ILE A 50 -9.86 -4.84 12.91
CA ILE A 50 -8.80 -3.89 13.27
C ILE A 50 -9.28 -2.45 13.10
N THR A 51 -10.02 -2.18 12.02
CA THR A 51 -10.50 -0.81 11.70
C THR A 51 -11.83 -0.46 12.36
N ASN A 52 -12.53 -1.45 12.91
CA ASN A 52 -13.86 -1.32 13.49
C ASN A 52 -14.86 -0.71 12.49
N THR A 53 -14.79 -1.13 11.23
CA THR A 53 -15.62 -0.65 10.11
C THR A 53 -16.47 -1.77 9.54
N LYS A 54 -17.61 -1.46 8.93
CA LYS A 54 -18.45 -2.48 8.28
C LYS A 54 -18.02 -2.66 6.84
N ILE A 55 -17.55 -3.86 6.51
CA ILE A 55 -17.07 -4.22 5.16
C ILE A 55 -17.90 -5.38 4.61
N TYR A 56 -18.43 -5.22 3.39
CA TYR A 56 -19.28 -6.19 2.74
C TYR A 56 -18.70 -6.58 1.38
N SER A 57 -18.55 -7.88 1.11
CA SER A 57 -18.26 -8.34 -0.25
C SER A 57 -19.56 -8.45 -1.07
N ARG A 58 -19.53 -7.93 -2.29
CA ARG A 58 -20.64 -7.99 -3.26
C ARG A 58 -20.12 -8.28 -4.66
N GLY A 59 -20.21 -9.54 -5.08
CA GLY A 59 -19.71 -9.96 -6.40
C GLY A 59 -18.25 -9.57 -6.57
N ASN A 60 -17.96 -8.76 -7.58
CA ASN A 60 -16.61 -8.24 -7.89
C ASN A 60 -16.24 -6.96 -7.12
N SER A 61 -16.95 -6.62 -6.04
CA SER A 61 -16.76 -5.38 -5.32
C SER A 61 -16.75 -5.59 -3.80
N ILE A 62 -16.10 -4.66 -3.11
CA ILE A 62 -16.11 -4.53 -1.67
C ILE A 62 -16.78 -3.20 -1.34
N LEU A 63 -17.88 -3.26 -0.60
CA LEU A 63 -18.55 -2.08 -0.05
C LEU A 63 -18.04 -1.81 1.36
N VAL A 64 -17.65 -0.58 1.62
CA VAL A 64 -17.33 -0.05 2.95
C VAL A 64 -18.41 0.97 3.32
N LYS A 65 -18.96 0.84 4.53
CA LYS A 65 -19.89 1.82 5.09
C LYS A 65 -19.40 2.27 6.47
N SER A 66 -18.73 3.42 6.51
CA SER A 66 -18.18 4.01 7.73
C SER A 66 -18.01 5.52 7.55
N THR A 67 -17.23 6.17 8.40
CA THR A 67 -16.90 7.60 8.25
C THR A 67 -16.00 7.83 7.02
N PRO A 68 -16.01 9.02 6.40
CA PRO A 68 -15.14 9.34 5.27
C PRO A 68 -13.66 9.06 5.54
N LYS A 69 -13.19 9.34 6.77
CA LYS A 69 -11.82 9.06 7.20
C LYS A 69 -11.49 7.56 7.17
N ASN A 70 -12.40 6.74 7.71
CA ASN A 70 -12.24 5.29 7.73
C ASN A 70 -12.37 4.69 6.32
N ASN A 71 -13.24 5.24 5.48
CA ASN A 71 -13.38 4.81 4.10
C ASN A 71 -12.08 5.05 3.30
N GLU A 72 -11.43 6.20 3.46
CA GLU A 72 -10.12 6.46 2.85
C GLU A 72 -9.01 5.55 3.41
N LEU A 73 -9.06 5.25 4.72
CA LEU A 73 -8.13 4.29 5.32
C LEU A 73 -8.27 2.91 4.66
N ILE A 74 -9.49 2.36 4.60
CA ILE A 74 -9.77 1.06 3.98
C ILE A 74 -9.40 1.06 2.49
N LYS A 75 -9.70 2.14 1.76
CA LYS A 75 -9.30 2.31 0.36
C LYS A 75 -7.80 2.12 0.18
N ASN A 76 -7.01 2.78 1.01
CA ASN A 76 -5.55 2.68 0.96
C ASN A 76 -5.08 1.28 1.38
N SER A 77 -5.69 0.67 2.39
CA SER A 77 -5.38 -0.69 2.83
C SER A 77 -5.65 -1.72 1.74
N ILE A 78 -6.82 -1.67 1.08
CA ILE A 78 -7.17 -2.58 -0.02
C ILE A 78 -6.24 -2.38 -1.22
N LYS A 79 -5.88 -1.13 -1.52
CA LYS A 79 -4.89 -0.84 -2.56
C LYS A 79 -3.54 -1.48 -2.23
N PHE A 80 -3.05 -1.30 -1.00
CA PHE A 80 -1.80 -1.90 -0.54
C PHE A 80 -1.81 -3.44 -0.61
N LEU A 81 -2.89 -4.07 -0.14
CA LEU A 81 -3.05 -5.52 -0.18
C LEU A 81 -3.11 -6.06 -1.61
N SER A 82 -3.78 -5.33 -2.50
CA SER A 82 -3.82 -5.68 -3.93
C SER A 82 -2.44 -5.62 -4.56
N GLU A 83 -1.66 -4.56 -4.28
CA GLU A 83 -0.28 -4.45 -4.74
C GLU A 83 0.59 -5.58 -4.17
N GLN A 84 0.44 -5.89 -2.89
CA GLN A 84 1.20 -6.96 -2.23
C GLN A 84 0.90 -8.32 -2.86
N PHE A 85 -0.38 -8.62 -3.12
CA PHE A 85 -0.80 -9.85 -3.78
C PHE A 85 -0.27 -9.95 -5.21
N ILE A 86 -0.24 -8.86 -5.97
CA ILE A 86 0.26 -8.89 -7.34
C ILE A 86 1.76 -9.20 -7.38
N ILE A 87 2.53 -8.67 -6.42
CA ILE A 87 3.98 -8.87 -6.32
C ILE A 87 4.31 -10.26 -5.77
N ASN A 88 3.69 -10.64 -4.66
CA ASN A 88 4.07 -11.83 -3.90
C ASN A 88 3.20 -13.06 -4.19
N ARG A 89 2.03 -12.87 -4.82
CA ARG A 89 0.96 -13.88 -5.02
C ARG A 89 0.37 -14.45 -3.74
N THR A 90 0.76 -13.92 -2.58
CA THR A 90 0.27 -14.32 -1.27
C THR A 90 0.06 -13.08 -0.40
N ILE A 91 -0.83 -13.20 0.60
CA ILE A 91 -1.05 -12.19 1.63
C ILE A 91 -0.91 -12.88 2.98
N GLU A 92 -0.06 -12.33 3.83
CA GLU A 92 0.10 -12.77 5.21
C GLU A 92 -0.68 -11.86 6.17
N LYS A 93 -0.96 -12.35 7.39
CA LYS A 93 -1.63 -11.56 8.43
C LYS A 93 -0.88 -10.26 8.77
N LYS A 94 0.45 -10.31 8.73
CA LYS A 94 1.29 -9.12 8.95
C LYS A 94 0.99 -8.02 7.92
N ASP A 95 0.71 -8.40 6.68
CA ASP A 95 0.44 -7.45 5.59
C ASP A 95 -0.90 -6.73 5.83
N ILE A 96 -1.88 -7.42 6.42
CA ILE A 96 -3.17 -6.83 6.82
C ILE A 96 -2.95 -5.74 7.88
N ILE A 97 -2.16 -6.03 8.91
CA ILE A 97 -1.83 -5.07 9.97
C ILE A 97 -1.02 -3.90 9.41
N SER A 98 -0.01 -4.19 8.58
CA SER A 98 0.81 -3.18 7.91
C SER A 98 0.01 -2.27 6.97
N SER A 99 -1.07 -2.77 6.36
CA SER A 99 -1.91 -2.01 5.44
C SER A 99 -2.66 -0.83 6.10
N ILE A 100 -2.76 -0.81 7.42
CA ILE A 100 -3.43 0.24 8.21
C ILE A 100 -2.42 1.25 8.77
N ASN A 101 -1.17 0.81 8.99
CA ASN A 101 -0.15 1.63 9.62
C ASN A 101 0.38 2.70 8.67
N LYS A 102 -0.03 3.95 8.91
CA LYS A 102 0.36 5.14 8.14
C LYS A 102 1.88 5.27 7.97
N PHE A 103 2.66 4.96 9.02
CA PHE A 103 4.13 5.01 8.99
C PHE A 103 4.74 4.09 7.92
N MET A 104 4.22 2.87 7.75
CA MET A 104 4.74 1.93 6.74
C MET A 104 4.38 2.35 5.31
N ILE A 105 3.22 3.00 5.14
CA ILE A 105 2.77 3.51 3.84
C ILE A 105 3.65 4.68 3.37
N ASP A 106 3.95 5.62 4.27
CA ASP A 106 4.81 6.77 3.98
C ASP A 106 6.27 6.34 3.68
N GLU A 107 6.78 5.31 4.35
CA GLU A 107 8.12 4.75 4.13
C GLU A 107 8.27 4.08 2.75
N LYS A 108 7.22 3.39 2.27
CA LYS A 108 7.18 2.76 0.93
C LYS A 108 7.11 3.81 -0.20
N ILE A 109 6.45 4.95 0.03
CA ILE A 109 6.40 6.08 -0.92
C ILE A 109 7.77 6.78 -0.99
N ASN A 110 8.44 6.96 0.16
CA ASN A 110 9.75 7.61 0.21
C ASN A 110 10.88 6.73 -0.33
N SER A 111 10.86 5.41 -0.12
CA SER A 111 11.85 4.49 -0.69
C SER A 111 11.76 4.34 -2.22
N LYS A 112 10.61 4.68 -2.81
CA LYS A 112 10.41 4.70 -4.27
C LYS A 112 10.92 6.00 -4.93
N LYS A 113 11.15 7.06 -4.15
CA LYS A 113 11.91 8.22 -4.62
C LYS A 113 13.39 7.84 -4.55
N ASN A 114 14.01 7.65 -5.71
CA ASN A 114 15.44 7.37 -5.85
C ASN A 114 16.25 8.19 -4.84
N ILE A 115 16.97 7.50 -3.98
CA ILE A 115 17.89 8.12 -3.03
C ILE A 115 19.08 8.67 -3.84
N GLU A 116 18.95 9.88 -4.37
CA GLU A 116 20.08 10.68 -4.86
C GLU A 116 20.81 11.37 -3.69
N TYR A 117 21.13 10.62 -2.62
CA TYR A 117 22.09 11.13 -1.65
C TYR A 117 23.49 10.76 -2.12
N ILE A 118 24.11 11.66 -2.89
CA ILE A 118 25.55 11.64 -3.11
C ILE A 118 26.20 12.00 -1.77
N ILE A 119 26.66 11.00 -1.02
CA ILE A 119 27.45 11.22 0.20
C ILE A 119 28.77 11.87 -0.22
N LYS A 120 28.86 13.20 -0.13
CA LYS A 120 30.13 13.91 -0.30
C LYS A 120 30.96 13.71 0.98
N THR A 121 31.92 12.81 0.93
CA THR A 121 32.94 12.70 1.97
C THR A 121 33.83 13.94 1.95
N PRO A 122 34.21 14.51 3.12
CA PRO A 122 35.21 15.58 3.14
C PRO A 122 36.52 15.02 2.59
N LYS A 123 37.08 15.62 1.53
CA LYS A 123 38.46 15.36 1.10
C LYS A 123 39.39 15.86 2.22
N LYS A 124 39.66 15.04 3.24
CA LYS A 124 40.76 15.32 4.16
C LYS A 124 42.06 15.02 3.44
N SER A 125 42.74 16.06 2.94
CA SER A 125 44.14 15.97 2.56
C SER A 125 44.98 15.92 3.83
N VAL A 126 45.64 14.80 4.08
CA VAL A 126 46.66 14.68 5.14
C VAL A 126 47.97 15.22 4.56
N ILE A 127 48.50 16.29 5.16
CA ILE A 127 49.84 16.79 4.84
C ILE A 127 50.81 16.17 5.85
N PRO A 128 51.76 15.33 5.44
CA PRO A 128 52.80 14.85 6.34
C PRO A 128 53.70 16.02 6.74
N ARG A 129 53.91 16.23 8.04
CA ARG A 129 55.00 17.09 8.53
C ARG A 129 56.30 16.29 8.45
N SER A 130 57.12 16.59 7.45
CA SER A 130 58.56 16.32 7.49
C SER A 130 59.31 17.59 7.09
N GLU A 131 60.46 17.79 7.72
CA GLU A 131 61.46 18.85 7.51
C GLU A 131 61.23 20.18 8.24
N LYS A 132 61.39 20.13 9.56
CA LYS A 132 62.25 21.11 10.27
C LYS A 132 63.18 20.35 11.21
N GLN A 133 64.39 20.05 10.73
CA GLN A 133 65.58 19.99 11.58
C GLN A 133 66.09 21.41 11.78
#